data_AF-A0A1C6BEE5-F1
#
_entry.id   AF-A0A1C6BEE5-F1
#
_cell.length_a   1.000
_cell.length_b   1.000
_cell.length_c   1.000
_cell.angle_alpha   90.00
_cell.angle_beta   90.00
_cell.angle_gamma   90.00
#
_symmetry.space_group_name_H-M   'P 1'
#
loop_
_entity.id
_entity.type
_entity.pdbx_description
1 polymer ?
#
loop_
_entity_poly.entity_id
_entity_poly.type
_entity_poly.pdbx_seq_one_letter_code
_entity_poly.pdbx_strand_id
1 'polypeptide(L)'
;MNAMYYLKIKIPNTIYRIAQFLEILVSLLVIAAIILSFGTILSQLGVMASHPSDTEGLRSFLSTAFTVVIGIEFLKMLSRHNMSSAVEVLLFAIARQMVIEHTTPMENLIMVISIAVLFIIRKYLFIPGLDDKQTLTVPRTDEPLSTEDEFAGSTRHE
;
A
#
# COMPACT_ATOMS: atom_id res chain seq x y z
N MET A 1 -11.91 -19.60 -22.43
CA MET A 1 -12.03 -18.58 -21.36
C MET A 1 -11.35 -18.95 -20.04
N ASN A 2 -10.52 -20.01 -19.97
CA ASN A 2 -10.03 -20.54 -18.68
C ASN A 2 -8.59 -20.15 -18.32
N ALA A 3 -7.64 -20.09 -19.26
CA ALA A 3 -6.24 -19.80 -18.91
C ALA A 3 -6.01 -18.35 -18.41
N MET A 4 -6.58 -17.36 -19.11
CA MET A 4 -6.42 -15.93 -18.78
C MET A 4 -6.99 -15.56 -17.40
N TYR A 5 -8.13 -16.16 -17.03
CA TYR A 5 -8.79 -15.90 -15.75
C TYR A 5 -8.03 -16.51 -14.56
N TYR A 6 -7.52 -17.74 -14.73
CA TYR A 6 -6.65 -18.37 -13.74
C TYR A 6 -5.33 -17.60 -13.56
N LEU A 7 -4.75 -17.07 -14.64
CA LEU A 7 -3.53 -16.28 -14.58
C LEU A 7 -3.74 -14.98 -13.77
N LYS A 8 -4.88 -14.30 -14.00
CA LYS A 8 -5.23 -13.04 -13.32
C LYS A 8 -5.38 -13.20 -11.79
N ILE A 9 -5.80 -14.38 -11.32
CA ILE A 9 -6.01 -14.67 -9.89
C ILE A 9 -4.76 -15.30 -9.24
N LYS A 10 -3.99 -16.11 -9.97
CA LYS A 10 -2.87 -16.88 -9.41
C LYS A 10 -1.55 -16.08 -9.33
N ILE A 11 -1.35 -15.13 -10.23
CA ILE A 11 -0.19 -14.20 -10.21
C ILE A 11 -0.13 -13.37 -8.91
N PRO A 12 -1.18 -12.61 -8.51
CA PRO A 12 -1.10 -11.75 -7.33
C PRO A 12 -0.87 -12.54 -6.03
N ASN A 13 -1.45 -13.74 -5.92
CA ASN A 13 -1.25 -14.58 -4.75
C ASN A 13 0.19 -15.09 -4.62
N THR A 14 0.83 -15.40 -5.75
CA THR A 14 2.23 -15.84 -5.78
C THR A 14 3.17 -14.68 -5.43
N ILE A 15 2.93 -13.50 -6.01
CA ILE A 15 3.69 -12.28 -5.71
C ILE A 15 3.59 -11.91 -4.24
N TYR A 16 2.39 -11.94 -3.67
CA TYR A 16 2.18 -11.65 -2.26
C TYR A 16 2.95 -12.60 -1.34
N ARG A 17 2.93 -13.90 -1.65
CA ARG A 17 3.66 -14.92 -0.87
C ARG A 17 5.17 -14.73 -0.93
N ILE A 18 5.70 -14.35 -2.09
CA ILE A 18 7.13 -14.02 -2.27
C ILE A 18 7.47 -12.75 -1.49
N ALA A 19 6.64 -11.71 -1.57
CA ALA A 19 6.84 -10.47 -0.85
C ALA A 19 6.86 -10.69 0.68
N GLN A 20 5.94 -11.49 1.22
CA GLN A 20 5.97 -11.88 2.63
C GLN A 20 7.26 -12.62 3.03
N PHE A 21 7.75 -13.52 2.16
CA PHE A 21 9.00 -14.23 2.43
C PHE A 21 10.20 -13.26 2.47
N LEU A 22 10.28 -12.33 1.51
CA LEU A 22 11.33 -11.31 1.47
C LEU A 22 11.28 -10.38 2.69
N GLU A 23 10.07 -10.05 3.18
CA GLU A 23 9.89 -9.23 4.38
C GLU A 23 10.49 -9.89 5.62
N ILE A 24 10.19 -11.17 5.83
CA ILE A 24 10.75 -11.95 6.95
C ILE A 24 12.28 -12.01 6.85
N LEU A 25 12.81 -12.22 5.64
CA LEU A 25 14.25 -12.27 5.40
C LEU A 25 14.94 -10.95 5.74
N VAL A 26 14.40 -9.83 5.24
CA VAL A 26 14.97 -8.49 5.51
C VAL A 26 14.86 -8.13 6.98
N SER A 27 13.74 -8.44 7.62
CA SER A 27 13.56 -8.23 9.06
C SER A 27 14.62 -8.97 9.88
N LEU A 28 14.93 -10.23 9.52
CA LEU A 28 15.98 -11.02 10.17
C LEU A 28 17.38 -10.39 9.98
N LEU A 29 17.68 -9.90 8.77
CA LEU A 29 18.95 -9.20 8.50
C LEU A 29 19.09 -7.91 9.30
N VAL A 30 18.01 -7.13 9.43
CA VAL A 30 18.00 -5.91 10.24
C VAL A 30 18.20 -6.24 11.73
N ILE A 31 17.54 -7.27 12.24
CA ILE A 31 17.73 -7.74 13.63
C ILE A 31 19.20 -8.12 13.88
N ALA A 32 19.81 -8.88 12.96
CA ALA A 32 21.22 -9.26 13.08
C ALA A 32 22.14 -8.03 13.11
N ALA A 33 21.91 -7.05 12.24
CA ALA A 33 22.69 -5.81 12.24
C ALA A 33 22.52 -4.99 13.52
N ILE A 34 21.32 -4.94 14.10
CA ILE A 34 21.07 -4.29 15.39
C ILE A 34 21.82 -5.00 16.51
N ILE A 35 21.81 -6.34 16.55
CA ILE A 35 22.53 -7.13 17.56
C ILE A 35 24.04 -6.86 17.48
N LEU A 36 24.61 -6.87 16.27
CA LEU A 36 26.02 -6.56 16.06
C LEU A 36 26.35 -5.13 16.51
N SER A 37 25.51 -4.17 16.16
CA SER A 37 25.68 -2.76 16.55
C SER A 37 25.58 -2.55 18.05
N PHE A 38 24.65 -3.25 18.71
CA PHE A 38 24.52 -3.24 20.15
C PHE A 38 25.79 -3.81 20.81
N GLY A 39 26.35 -4.88 20.26
CA GLY A 39 27.65 -5.41 20.68
C GLY A 39 28.77 -4.37 20.56
N THR A 40 28.83 -3.62 19.46
CA THR A 40 29.79 -2.53 19.26
C THR A 40 29.58 -1.39 20.25
N ILE A 41 28.35 -1.03 20.58
CA ILE A 41 28.06 0.02 21.58
C ILE A 41 28.49 -0.45 22.97
N LEU A 42 28.23 -1.71 23.34
CA LEU A 42 28.69 -2.29 24.60
C LEU A 42 30.22 -2.33 24.69
N SER A 43 30.91 -2.67 23.59
CA SER A 43 32.36 -2.62 23.57
C SER A 43 32.88 -1.19 23.64
N GLN A 44 32.27 -0.21 22.97
CA GLN A 44 32.61 1.21 23.08
C GLN A 44 32.41 1.76 24.50
N LEU A 45 31.33 1.38 25.20
CA LEU A 45 31.13 1.73 26.61
C LEU A 45 32.25 1.16 27.49
N GLY A 46 32.75 -0.04 27.18
CA GLY A 46 33.89 -0.65 27.88
C GLY A 46 35.26 -0.12 27.43
N VAL A 47 35.38 0.41 26.20
CA VAL A 47 36.63 0.78 25.50
C VAL A 47 36.75 2.30 25.31
N MET A 48 35.93 3.12 25.98
CA MET A 48 35.99 4.60 26.02
C MET A 48 37.31 5.18 26.58
N ALA A 49 38.39 4.41 26.56
CA ALA A 49 39.77 4.80 26.81
C ALA A 49 40.65 4.91 25.55
N SER A 50 40.25 4.58 24.30
CA SER A 50 41.22 4.74 23.20
C SER A 50 40.81 5.09 21.75
N HIS A 51 39.71 4.65 21.13
CA HIS A 51 39.52 4.95 19.68
C HIS A 51 38.05 5.04 19.23
N PRO A 52 37.70 5.98 18.32
CA PRO A 52 36.37 6.07 17.71
C PRO A 52 36.22 4.99 16.62
N SER A 53 35.12 4.25 16.66
CA SER A 53 34.89 3.07 15.81
C SER A 53 33.67 3.21 14.86
N ASP A 54 33.80 2.60 13.69
CA ASP A 54 32.92 2.39 12.52
C ASP A 54 31.38 2.46 12.68
N THR A 55 30.81 3.63 12.95
CA THR A 55 29.35 3.86 12.84
C THR A 55 28.84 3.97 11.40
N GLU A 56 29.75 4.16 10.44
CA GLU A 56 29.44 4.32 9.01
C GLU A 56 28.87 3.04 8.38
N GLY A 57 29.40 1.87 8.76
CA GLY A 57 28.99 0.58 8.20
C GLY A 57 27.53 0.22 8.51
N LEU A 58 27.08 0.50 9.74
CA LEU A 58 25.68 0.30 10.14
C LEU A 58 24.74 1.22 9.35
N ARG A 59 25.10 2.50 9.21
CA ARG A 59 24.28 3.48 8.48
C ARG A 59 24.06 3.07 7.02
N SER A 60 25.14 2.65 6.34
CA SER A 60 25.07 2.18 4.95
C SER A 60 24.22 0.91 4.81
N PHE A 61 24.38 -0.05 5.72
CA PHE A 61 23.58 -1.27 5.75
C PHE A 61 22.09 -0.98 5.97
N LEU A 62 21.73 -0.16 6.96
CA LEU A 62 20.35 0.20 7.26
C LEU A 62 19.68 0.92 6.08
N SER A 63 20.42 1.83 5.41
CA SER A 63 19.94 2.50 4.20
C SER A 63 19.54 1.51 3.11
N THR A 64 20.40 0.52 2.86
CA THR A 64 20.16 -0.54 1.87
C THR A 64 18.97 -1.41 2.30
N ALA A 65 18.96 -1.88 3.54
CA ALA A 65 17.93 -2.77 4.07
C ALA A 65 16.54 -2.13 4.01
N PHE A 66 16.38 -0.91 4.50
CA PHE A 66 15.10 -0.24 4.43
C PHE A 66 14.66 0.02 2.98
N THR A 67 15.59 0.16 2.04
CA THR A 67 15.25 0.44 0.63
C THR A 67 14.61 -0.78 0.00
N VAL A 68 15.11 -1.96 0.38
CA VAL A 68 14.47 -3.24 0.05
C VAL A 68 13.09 -3.36 0.72
N VAL A 69 12.94 -3.01 2.00
CA VAL A 69 11.63 -3.05 2.71
C VAL A 69 10.56 -2.24 1.97
N ILE A 70 10.88 -1.00 1.57
CA ILE A 70 9.94 -0.15 0.83
C ILE A 70 9.59 -0.74 -0.52
N GLY A 71 10.55 -1.33 -1.23
CA GLY A 71 10.29 -2.02 -2.47
C GLY A 71 9.30 -3.19 -2.30
N ILE A 72 9.43 -3.96 -1.22
CA ILE A 72 8.53 -5.08 -0.89
C ILE A 72 7.13 -4.56 -0.53
N GLU A 73 7.03 -3.51 0.28
CA GLU A 73 5.78 -2.84 0.63
C GLU A 73 5.06 -2.27 -0.60
N PHE A 74 5.79 -1.58 -1.47
CA PHE A 74 5.30 -1.08 -2.75
C PHE A 74 4.81 -2.22 -3.66
N LEU A 75 5.54 -3.35 -3.71
CA LEU A 75 5.12 -4.54 -4.47
C LEU A 75 3.81 -5.14 -3.95
N LYS A 76 3.63 -5.23 -2.62
CA LYS A 76 2.37 -5.70 -2.00
C LYS A 76 1.22 -4.76 -2.35
N MET A 77 1.46 -3.45 -2.34
CA MET A 77 0.50 -2.41 -2.70
C MET A 77 0.13 -2.43 -4.20
N LEU A 78 1.06 -2.72 -5.10
CA LEU A 78 0.74 -2.94 -6.53
C LEU A 78 -0.12 -4.18 -6.75
N SER A 79 0.11 -5.24 -5.96
CA SER A 79 -0.61 -6.51 -6.10
C SER A 79 -2.04 -6.47 -5.56
N ARG A 80 -2.34 -5.61 -4.59
CA ARG A 80 -3.69 -5.42 -4.04
C ARG A 80 -3.99 -3.94 -4.12
N HIS A 81 -4.81 -3.54 -5.10
CA HIS A 81 -5.11 -2.16 -5.47
C HIS A 81 -5.83 -1.36 -4.36
N ASN A 82 -5.16 -1.15 -3.24
CA ASN A 82 -5.62 -0.42 -2.07
C ASN A 82 -4.79 0.85 -1.95
N MET A 83 -5.26 1.94 -2.55
CA MET A 83 -4.60 3.25 -2.47
C MET A 83 -4.38 3.74 -1.03
N SER A 84 -5.10 3.18 -0.04
CA SER A 84 -4.84 3.48 1.37
C SER A 84 -3.51 2.95 1.88
N SER A 85 -3.07 1.79 1.40
CA SER A 85 -1.79 1.20 1.78
C SER A 85 -0.61 2.01 1.23
N ALA A 86 -0.76 2.65 0.07
CA ALA A 86 0.30 3.41 -0.58
C ALA A 86 0.88 4.55 0.27
N VAL A 87 0.01 5.24 0.99
CA VAL A 87 0.40 6.38 1.80
C VAL A 87 1.14 5.96 3.06
N GLU A 88 0.81 4.80 3.62
CA GLU A 88 1.52 4.22 4.78
C GLU A 88 2.98 3.88 4.40
N VAL A 89 3.17 3.26 3.23
CA VAL A 89 4.51 2.94 2.71
C VAL A 89 5.32 4.20 2.43
N LEU A 90 4.69 5.22 1.84
CA LEU A 90 5.35 6.49 1.53
C LEU A 90 5.79 7.23 2.80
N LEU A 91 4.94 7.24 3.82
CA LEU A 91 5.29 7.80 5.14
C LEU A 91 6.48 7.08 5.76
N PHE A 92 6.49 5.75 5.73
CA PHE A 92 7.59 4.93 6.22
C PHE A 92 8.90 5.21 5.46
N ALA A 93 8.82 5.37 4.14
CA ALA A 93 9.94 5.66 3.27
C ALA A 93 10.64 6.99 3.59
N ILE A 94 9.85 8.01 3.90
CA ILE A 94 10.38 9.34 4.24
C ILE A 94 10.91 9.37 5.67
N ALA A 95 10.19 8.73 6.62
CA ALA A 95 10.57 8.71 8.03
C ALA A 95 11.97 8.13 8.26
N ARG A 96 12.33 7.02 7.61
CA ARG A 96 13.69 6.47 7.72
C ARG A 96 14.75 7.39 7.08
N GLN A 97 14.40 8.10 5.99
CA GLN A 97 15.38 8.82 5.18
C GLN A 97 15.92 9.99 5.99
N MET A 98 15.03 10.61 6.77
CA MET A 98 15.36 11.59 7.80
C MET A 98 16.25 11.04 8.93
N VAL A 99 16.24 9.74 9.23
CA VAL A 99 17.06 9.13 10.30
C VAL A 99 18.47 8.78 9.80
N ILE A 100 18.59 8.38 8.54
CA ILE A 100 19.85 7.93 7.95
C ILE A 100 20.68 9.11 7.45
N GLU A 101 20.02 10.10 6.88
CA GLU A 101 20.68 11.24 6.25
C GLU A 101 20.86 12.38 7.26
N HIS A 102 22.03 13.01 7.24
CA HIS A 102 22.26 14.24 8.01
C HIS A 102 21.69 15.44 7.26
N THR A 103 20.38 15.44 7.05
CA THR A 103 19.66 16.59 6.51
C THR A 103 19.67 17.72 7.53
N THR A 104 19.75 18.95 7.03
CA THR A 104 19.64 20.13 7.88
C THR A 104 18.23 20.17 8.53
N PRO A 105 18.09 20.77 9.73
CA PRO A 105 16.79 20.92 10.38
C PRO A 105 15.73 21.58 9.49
N MET A 106 16.15 22.46 8.58
CA MET A 106 15.27 23.14 7.63
C MET A 106 14.76 22.22 6.52
N GLU A 107 15.62 21.36 5.96
CA GLU A 107 15.21 20.35 4.95
C GLU A 107 14.21 19.36 5.54
N ASN A 108 14.41 18.96 6.80
CA ASN A 108 13.46 18.09 7.50
C ASN A 108 12.11 18.77 7.69
N LEU A 109 12.09 20.06 8.03
CA LEU A 109 10.86 20.82 8.15
C LEU A 109 10.09 20.86 6.81
N ILE A 110 10.80 21.09 5.70
CA ILE A 110 10.21 21.12 4.35
C ILE A 110 9.64 19.74 3.98
N MET A 111 10.32 18.64 4.30
CA MET A 111 9.81 17.28 4.07
C MET A 111 8.52 17.02 4.85
N VAL A 112 8.48 17.39 6.14
CA VAL A 112 7.30 17.22 7.00
C VAL A 112 6.12 18.05 6.49
N ILE A 113 6.36 19.31 6.10
CA ILE A 113 5.33 20.18 5.51
C ILE A 113 4.82 19.58 4.18
N SER A 114 5.71 19.05 3.34
CA SER A 114 5.34 18.42 2.06
C SER A 114 4.42 17.22 2.27
N ILE A 115 4.70 16.37 3.27
CA ILE A 115 3.82 15.26 3.66
C ILE A 115 2.47 15.80 4.15
N ALA A 116 2.48 16.81 5.03
CA ALA A 116 1.24 17.39 5.57
C ALA A 116 0.33 17.92 4.45
N VAL A 117 0.91 18.58 3.43
CA VAL A 117 0.18 19.05 2.24
C VAL A 117 -0.39 17.88 1.44
N LEU A 118 0.35 16.80 1.23
CA LEU A 118 -0.17 15.59 0.55
C LEU A 118 -1.39 15.00 1.29
N PHE A 119 -1.38 14.97 2.62
CA PHE A 119 -2.54 14.53 3.41
C PHE A 119 -3.73 15.48 3.30
N ILE A 120 -3.49 16.79 3.28
CA ILE A 120 -4.54 17.81 3.07
C ILE A 120 -5.16 17.64 1.69
N ILE A 121 -4.36 17.53 0.63
CA ILE A 121 -4.84 17.30 -0.73
C ILE A 121 -5.67 16.02 -0.77
N ARG A 122 -5.18 14.92 -0.21
CA ARG A 122 -5.92 13.65 -0.17
C ARG A 122 -7.26 13.78 0.57
N LYS A 123 -7.31 14.53 1.66
CA LYS A 123 -8.52 14.69 2.48
C LYS A 123 -9.55 15.64 1.88
N TYR A 124 -9.11 16.69 1.19
CA TYR A 124 -9.99 17.80 0.77
C TYR A 124 -10.17 17.94 -0.74
N LEU A 125 -9.24 17.43 -1.56
CA LEU A 125 -9.35 17.47 -3.03
C LEU A 125 -9.99 16.20 -3.61
N PHE A 126 -9.94 15.07 -2.89
CA PHE A 126 -10.60 13.82 -3.26
C PHE A 126 -12.05 13.81 -2.78
N ILE A 127 -12.87 14.72 -3.29
CA ILE A 127 -14.33 14.66 -3.11
C ILE A 127 -14.83 13.48 -3.96
N PRO A 128 -15.46 12.43 -3.39
CA PRO A 128 -16.05 11.32 -4.14
C PRO A 128 -17.36 11.77 -4.82
N GLY A 129 -17.29 12.78 -5.69
CA GLY A 129 -18.46 13.48 -6.23
C GLY A 129 -18.43 13.78 -7.72
N LEU A 130 -17.57 13.11 -8.50
CA LEU A 130 -17.49 13.31 -9.96
C LEU A 130 -17.58 12.02 -10.80
N ASP A 131 -18.09 10.92 -10.24
CA ASP A 131 -18.45 9.72 -11.02
C ASP A 131 -19.98 9.53 -11.19
N ASP A 132 -20.81 10.44 -10.66
CA ASP A 132 -22.26 10.43 -10.92
C ASP A 132 -22.59 11.27 -12.16
N LYS A 133 -22.36 10.73 -13.35
CA LYS A 133 -23.10 11.14 -14.56
C LYS A 133 -23.04 10.12 -15.69
N GLN A 134 -23.55 8.92 -15.44
CA GLN A 134 -24.27 8.19 -16.49
C GLN A 134 -25.60 7.69 -15.94
N THR A 135 -26.48 8.65 -15.65
CA THR A 135 -27.92 8.43 -15.69
C THR A 135 -28.29 8.08 -17.14
N LEU A 136 -28.09 6.82 -17.54
CA LEU A 136 -28.84 6.25 -18.65
C LEU A 136 -30.26 6.11 -18.13
N THR A 137 -31.04 7.16 -18.38
CA THR A 137 -32.49 7.16 -18.34
C THR A 137 -32.97 5.98 -19.19
N VAL A 138 -33.25 4.83 -18.58
CA VAL A 138 -34.04 3.79 -19.21
C VAL A 138 -35.47 4.31 -19.20
N PRO A 139 -36.11 4.56 -20.36
CA PRO A 139 -37.51 4.93 -20.40
C PRO A 139 -38.32 3.80 -19.76
N ARG A 140 -39.17 4.15 -18.79
CA ARG A 140 -40.20 3.27 -18.27
C ARG A 140 -41.20 2.95 -19.38
N THR A 141 -41.11 1.75 -19.95
CA THR A 141 -42.19 1.18 -20.76
C THR A 141 -43.15 0.47 -19.80
N ASP A 142 -43.85 1.27 -19.01
CA ASP A 142 -44.94 0.83 -18.13
C ASP A 142 -46.25 0.92 -18.93
N GLU A 143 -46.35 0.21 -20.05
CA GLU A 143 -47.59 0.10 -20.83
C GLU A 143 -48.08 -1.34 -20.74
N PRO A 144 -49.13 -1.65 -19.94
CA PRO A 144 -49.68 -2.99 -19.88
C PRO A 144 -50.39 -3.30 -21.19
N LEU A 145 -49.89 -4.30 -21.91
CA LEU A 145 -50.55 -4.88 -23.07
C LEU A 145 -51.82 -5.64 -22.60
N SER A 146 -52.91 -4.91 -22.35
CA SER A 146 -54.22 -5.50 -22.12
C SER A 146 -54.92 -5.76 -23.45
N THR A 147 -54.58 -6.90 -24.07
CA THR A 147 -55.48 -7.56 -25.03
C THR A 147 -55.22 -9.06 -24.97
N GLU A 148 -55.77 -9.71 -23.96
CA GLU A 148 -56.10 -11.13 -24.01
C GLU A 148 -57.62 -11.22 -23.85
N ASP A 149 -58.28 -11.10 -25.01
CA ASP A 149 -59.47 -11.80 -25.43
C ASP A 149 -60.26 -12.55 -24.35
N GLU A 150 -61.22 -11.80 -23.81
CA GLU A 150 -62.54 -12.30 -23.46
C GLU A 150 -63.13 -13.10 -24.64
N PHE A 151 -63.05 -14.44 -24.62
CA PHE A 151 -64.17 -15.36 -24.92
C PHE A 151 -63.80 -16.85 -24.75
N ALA A 152 -63.55 -17.29 -23.52
CA ALA A 152 -63.67 -18.68 -23.12
C ALA A 152 -64.81 -18.82 -22.11
N GLY A 153 -66.04 -18.79 -22.63
CA GLY A 153 -67.29 -18.89 -21.87
C GLY A 153 -68.28 -19.85 -22.52
N SER A 154 -67.81 -21.02 -22.97
CA SER A 154 -68.67 -22.16 -23.25
C SER A 154 -68.75 -23.01 -21.99
N THR A 155 -69.89 -22.94 -21.30
CA THR A 155 -70.57 -24.00 -20.51
C THR A 155 -71.43 -23.36 -19.42
N ARG A 156 -72.69 -23.12 -19.75
CA ARG A 156 -73.75 -23.00 -18.74
C ARG A 156 -74.92 -23.87 -19.18
N HIS A 157 -75.12 -24.93 -18.40
CA HIS A 157 -76.37 -25.62 -18.10
C HIS A 157 -77.63 -25.04 -18.73
N GLU A 158 -78.27 -25.83 -19.59
CA GLU A 158 -79.65 -26.33 -19.43
C GLU A 158 -79.74 -27.73 -20.07
#